data_AF-A0A7N2RDJ6-F1
#
_entry.id   AF-A0A7N2RDJ6-F1
#
_cell.length_a   1.000
_cell.length_b   1.000
_cell.length_c   1.000
_cell.angle_alpha   90.00
_cell.angle_beta   90.00
_cell.angle_gamma   90.00
#
_symmetry.space_group_name_H-M   'P 1'
#
loop_
_entity.id
_entity.type
_entity.pdbx_description
1 polymer ?
#
loop_
_entity_poly.entity_id
_entity_poly.type
_entity_poly.pdbx_seq_one_letter_code
_entity_poly.pdbx_strand_id
1 'polypeptide(L)'
;MSVLWLTAILPQARPPPCKHNKGGEKCVSPSSAQLALLFSAFVLMSVGADGIRPCSLAFGADQFNQLVQVDDLKVKKRSVKILQTFFNWYYDSVGISVMLAVTVMVYIQNAKGWVVGFGIPVVLMLFSSTMFFLGSPLYIKMKAKSSLLTGFAQVIVAINLEKQTSILASATIGI
;
A
#
# COMPACT_ATOMS: atom_id res chain seq x y z
N MET A 1 1.71 3.75 -9.78
CA MET A 1 1.96 5.16 -10.15
C MET A 1 2.27 5.33 -11.63
N SER A 2 3.15 4.53 -12.22
CA SER A 2 3.61 4.73 -13.61
C SER A 2 2.49 4.72 -14.64
N VAL A 3 1.52 3.81 -14.54
CA VAL A 3 0.35 3.78 -15.45
C VAL A 3 -0.47 5.07 -15.37
N LEU A 4 -0.74 5.56 -14.15
CA LEU A 4 -1.46 6.82 -13.93
C LEU A 4 -0.68 8.04 -14.45
N TRP A 5 0.65 8.00 -14.38
CA TRP A 5 1.48 9.07 -14.96
C TRP A 5 1.45 9.04 -16.49
N LEU A 6 1.46 7.86 -17.10
CA LEU A 6 1.32 7.68 -18.56
C LEU A 6 -0.03 8.21 -19.07
N THR A 7 -1.12 8.05 -18.31
CA THR A 7 -2.43 8.63 -18.69
C THR A 7 -2.40 10.16 -18.73
N ALA A 8 -1.52 10.81 -17.95
CA ALA A 8 -1.37 12.26 -17.99
C ALA A 8 -0.47 12.73 -19.14
N ILE A 9 0.56 11.95 -19.50
CA ILE A 9 1.51 12.27 -20.59
C ILE A 9 0.84 12.10 -21.95
N LEU A 10 0.12 11.00 -22.15
CA LEU A 10 -0.42 10.63 -23.46
C LEU A 10 -1.67 11.48 -23.78
N PRO A 11 -1.63 12.34 -24.81
CA PRO A 11 -2.78 13.18 -25.18
C PRO A 11 -3.96 12.34 -25.68
N GLN A 12 -3.73 11.13 -26.20
CA GLN A 12 -4.76 10.19 -26.62
C GLN A 12 -5.53 9.56 -25.45
N ALA A 13 -4.94 9.52 -24.25
CA ALA A 13 -5.54 8.94 -23.05
C ALA A 13 -6.49 9.90 -22.33
N ARG A 14 -6.63 11.14 -22.81
CA ARG A 14 -7.51 12.17 -22.23
C ARG A 14 -8.30 12.91 -23.31
N PRO A 15 -9.50 13.43 -23.00
CA PRO A 15 -10.23 14.30 -23.91
C PRO A 15 -9.44 15.59 -24.19
N PRO A 16 -9.68 16.25 -25.34
CA PRO A 16 -9.03 17.51 -25.68
C PRO A 16 -9.31 18.59 -24.62
N PRO A 17 -8.34 19.48 -24.34
CA PRO A 17 -8.49 20.51 -23.32
C PRO A 17 -9.64 21.46 -23.68
N CYS A 18 -10.64 21.55 -22.81
CA CYS A 18 -11.81 22.42 -22.96
C CYS A 18 -11.84 23.43 -21.81
N LYS A 19 -12.15 24.71 -22.10
CA LYS A 19 -12.34 25.75 -21.08
C LYS A 19 -13.82 26.00 -20.90
N HIS A 20 -14.39 25.49 -19.80
CA HIS A 20 -15.81 25.59 -19.47
C HIS A 20 -16.36 27.04 -19.42
N ASN A 21 -15.50 28.05 -19.25
CA ASN A 21 -15.90 29.45 -19.00
C ASN A 21 -15.63 30.44 -20.15
N LYS A 22 -15.28 30.01 -21.37
CA LYS A 22 -15.17 30.92 -22.52
C LYS A 22 -16.04 30.44 -23.69
N GLY A 23 -17.31 30.85 -23.69
CA GLY A 23 -18.12 30.90 -24.90
C GLY A 23 -18.80 29.62 -25.38
N GLY A 24 -19.49 28.89 -24.50
CA GLY A 24 -20.52 27.91 -24.92
C GLY A 24 -20.02 26.63 -25.60
N GLU A 25 -18.72 26.37 -25.64
CA GLU A 25 -18.18 25.11 -26.15
C GLU A 25 -18.57 23.94 -25.23
N LYS A 26 -19.34 22.99 -25.76
CA LYS A 26 -19.65 21.73 -25.08
C LYS A 26 -18.38 20.87 -25.05
N CYS A 27 -17.80 20.67 -23.86
CA CYS A 27 -16.67 19.77 -23.71
C CYS A 27 -17.06 18.34 -24.13
N VAL A 28 -16.19 17.67 -24.89
CA VAL A 28 -16.39 16.28 -25.32
C VAL A 28 -16.25 15.36 -24.11
N SER A 29 -17.24 14.51 -23.87
CA SER A 29 -17.17 13.48 -22.83
C SER A 29 -16.06 12.46 -23.12
N PRO A 30 -15.38 11.94 -22.09
CA PRO A 30 -14.34 10.94 -22.28
C PRO A 30 -14.90 9.65 -22.90
N SER A 31 -14.11 9.01 -23.76
CA SER A 31 -14.44 7.70 -24.31
C SER A 31 -14.44 6.63 -23.22
N SER A 32 -15.24 5.56 -23.38
CA SER A 32 -15.29 4.42 -22.47
C SER A 32 -13.90 3.79 -22.26
N ALA A 33 -13.06 3.75 -23.30
CA ALA A 33 -11.70 3.24 -23.22
C ALA A 33 -10.78 4.13 -22.35
N GLN A 34 -10.91 5.45 -22.44
CA GLN A 34 -10.13 6.41 -21.62
C GLN A 34 -10.50 6.28 -20.14
N LEU A 35 -11.80 6.12 -19.87
CA LEU A 35 -12.31 5.93 -18.52
C LEU A 35 -11.88 4.58 -17.92
N ALA A 36 -11.97 3.49 -18.70
CA ALA A 36 -11.53 2.17 -18.27
C ALA A 36 -10.02 2.14 -17.95
N LEU A 37 -9.20 2.79 -18.79
CA LEU A 37 -7.76 2.93 -18.53
C LEU A 37 -7.51 3.69 -17.22
N LEU A 38 -8.20 4.81 -17.00
CA LEU A 38 -8.07 5.60 -15.78
C LEU A 38 -8.45 4.79 -14.53
N PHE A 39 -9.59 4.09 -14.55
CA PHE A 39 -10.01 3.26 -13.42
C PHE A 39 -9.04 2.11 -13.16
N SER A 40 -8.55 1.45 -14.20
CA SER A 40 -7.54 0.39 -14.04
C SER A 40 -6.27 0.91 -13.36
N ALA A 41 -5.85 2.14 -13.69
CA ALA A 41 -4.69 2.77 -13.08
C ALA A 41 -4.91 3.09 -11.60
N PHE A 42 -6.11 3.55 -11.22
CA PHE A 42 -6.49 3.79 -9.82
C PHE A 42 -6.58 2.51 -9.01
N VAL A 43 -7.15 1.44 -9.56
CA VAL A 43 -7.22 0.13 -8.90
C VAL A 43 -5.81 -0.40 -8.62
N LEU A 44 -4.94 -0.41 -9.64
CA LEU A 44 -3.57 -0.87 -9.48
C LEU A 44 -2.78 -0.01 -8.47
N MET A 45 -3.05 1.29 -8.45
CA MET A 45 -2.48 2.23 -7.49
C MET A 45 -2.91 1.91 -6.05
N SER A 46 -4.21 1.69 -5.79
CA SER A 46 -4.70 1.39 -4.44
C SER A 46 -4.11 0.08 -3.96
N VAL A 47 -4.21 -0.99 -4.76
CA VAL A 47 -3.64 -2.31 -4.41
C VAL A 47 -2.15 -2.21 -4.06
N GLY A 48 -1.37 -1.48 -4.87
CA GLY A 48 0.05 -1.28 -4.60
C GLY A 48 0.33 -0.44 -3.34
N ALA A 49 -0.37 0.68 -3.16
CA ALA A 49 -0.15 1.58 -2.03
C ALA A 49 -0.55 0.93 -0.70
N ASP A 50 -1.66 0.21 -0.68
CA ASP A 50 -2.20 -0.42 0.53
C ASP A 50 -1.44 -1.71 0.89
N GLY A 51 -0.88 -2.41 -0.09
CA GLY A 51 -0.05 -3.60 0.15
C GLY A 51 1.33 -3.26 0.75
N ILE A 52 1.98 -2.20 0.26
CA ILE A 52 3.37 -1.89 0.67
C ILE A 52 3.44 -1.42 2.13
N ARG A 53 2.50 -0.59 2.59
CA ARG A 53 2.52 0.05 3.92
C ARG A 53 2.61 -0.93 5.10
N PRO A 54 1.72 -1.94 5.25
CA PRO A 54 1.81 -2.88 6.35
C PRO A 54 3.07 -3.76 6.25
N CYS A 55 3.46 -4.15 5.03
CA CYS A 55 4.66 -4.96 4.80
C CYS A 55 5.94 -4.21 5.18
N SER A 56 6.06 -2.93 4.82
CA SER A 56 7.24 -2.12 5.16
C SER A 56 7.36 -1.88 6.66
N LEU A 57 6.24 -1.67 7.35
CA LEU A 57 6.25 -1.45 8.79
C LEU A 57 6.62 -2.73 9.55
N ALA A 58 6.04 -3.86 9.17
CA ALA A 58 6.38 -5.17 9.73
C ALA A 58 7.86 -5.50 9.48
N PHE A 59 8.35 -5.33 8.26
CA PHE A 59 9.76 -5.53 7.91
C PHE A 59 10.70 -4.65 8.72
N GLY A 60 10.37 -3.36 8.91
CA GLY A 60 11.15 -2.46 9.75
C GLY A 60 11.18 -2.89 11.21
N ALA A 61 10.03 -3.27 11.78
CA ALA A 61 9.97 -3.79 13.15
C ALA A 61 10.79 -5.09 13.32
N ASP A 62 10.76 -5.95 12.31
CA ASP A 62 11.51 -7.20 12.26
C ASP A 62 13.03 -6.99 12.35
N GLN A 63 13.57 -5.88 11.81
CA GLN A 63 14.99 -5.54 11.94
C GLN A 63 15.39 -5.27 13.41
N PHE A 64 14.50 -4.70 14.23
CA PHE A 64 14.79 -4.35 15.63
C PHE A 64 14.40 -5.46 16.62
N ASN A 65 13.52 -6.38 16.23
CA ASN A 65 13.00 -7.43 17.12
C ASN A 65 14.07 -8.47 17.50
N GLN A 66 15.07 -8.72 16.65
CA GLN A 66 16.15 -9.67 16.99
C GLN A 66 17.06 -9.18 18.12
N LEU A 67 17.14 -7.86 18.35
CA LEU A 67 17.86 -7.30 19.51
C LEU A 67 17.14 -7.57 20.85
N VAL A 68 15.88 -8.01 20.82
CA VAL A 68 15.05 -8.29 22.01
C VAL A 68 15.25 -9.72 22.50
N GLN A 69 15.71 -10.64 21.63
CA GLN A 69 15.87 -12.08 21.94
C GLN A 69 17.18 -12.42 22.67
N VAL A 70 18.03 -11.43 22.96
CA VAL A 70 19.23 -11.62 23.79
C VAL A 70 18.79 -11.76 25.26
N ASP A 71 19.26 -12.80 25.96
CA ASP A 71 18.88 -13.14 27.36
C ASP A 71 19.28 -12.07 28.41
N ASP A 72 19.98 -11.01 27.99
CA ASP A 72 20.30 -9.87 28.83
C ASP A 72 19.09 -8.95 29.05
N LEU A 73 18.57 -8.93 30.28
CA LEU A 73 17.44 -8.08 30.69
C LEU A 73 17.66 -6.58 30.38
N LYS A 74 18.92 -6.10 30.46
CA LYS A 74 19.31 -4.72 30.11
C LYS A 74 19.21 -4.46 28.60
N VAL A 75 19.63 -5.42 27.78
CA VAL A 75 19.54 -5.34 26.31
C VAL A 75 18.08 -5.37 25.88
N LYS A 76 17.28 -6.28 26.44
CA LYS A 76 15.83 -6.36 26.17
C LYS A 76 15.09 -5.04 26.43
N LYS A 77 15.30 -4.40 27.59
CA LYS A 77 14.69 -3.09 27.91
C LYS A 77 15.11 -1.99 26.92
N ARG A 78 16.39 -1.98 26.51
CA ARG A 78 16.90 -1.03 25.50
C ARG A 78 16.25 -1.26 24.14
N SER A 79 16.14 -2.51 23.69
CA SER A 79 15.56 -2.88 22.40
C SER A 79 14.07 -2.53 22.29
N VAL A 80 13.29 -2.76 23.34
CA VAL A 80 11.87 -2.33 23.40
C VAL A 80 11.74 -0.81 23.30
N LYS A 81 12.61 -0.05 23.99
CA LYS A 81 12.62 1.41 23.92
C LYS A 81 12.95 1.90 22.51
N ILE A 82 13.93 1.29 21.84
CA ILE A 82 14.29 1.61 20.45
C ILE A 82 13.10 1.36 19.52
N LEU A 83 12.41 0.22 19.67
CA LEU A 83 11.24 -0.11 18.86
C LEU A 83 10.09 0.89 19.06
N GLN A 84 9.83 1.30 20.30
CA GLN A 84 8.82 2.33 20.60
C GLN A 84 9.18 3.68 19.99
N THR A 85 10.45 4.10 20.10
CA THR A 85 10.94 5.32 19.46
C THR A 85 10.83 5.25 17.94
N PHE A 86 11.13 4.09 17.34
CA PHE A 86 10.93 3.86 15.90
C PHE A 86 9.47 4.07 15.48
N PHE A 87 8.51 3.45 16.19
CA PHE A 87 7.09 3.65 15.88
C PHE A 87 6.66 5.10 16.05
N ASN A 88 7.11 5.77 17.12
CA ASN A 88 6.77 7.18 17.34
C ASN A 88 7.27 8.08 16.20
N TRP A 89 8.53 7.94 15.81
CA TRP A 89 9.12 8.67 14.67
C TRP A 89 8.47 8.30 13.34
N TYR A 90 8.10 7.03 13.14
CA TYR A 90 7.38 6.59 11.95
C TYR A 90 6.05 7.32 11.81
N TYR A 91 5.20 7.32 12.86
CA TYR A 91 3.90 7.98 12.81
C TYR A 91 4.01 9.51 12.68
N ASP A 92 4.97 10.12 13.37
CA ASP A 92 5.24 11.55 13.24
C ASP A 92 5.63 11.92 11.80
N SER A 93 6.57 11.16 11.21
CA SER A 93 7.01 11.36 9.83
C SER A 93 5.89 11.15 8.80
N VAL A 94 4.99 10.19 9.02
CA VAL A 94 3.82 9.97 8.18
C VAL A 94 2.86 11.14 8.28
N GLY A 95 2.62 11.66 9.49
CA GLY A 95 1.80 12.86 9.69
C GLY A 95 2.31 14.06 8.89
N ILE A 96 3.61 14.37 9.03
CA ILE A 96 4.26 15.45 8.28
C ILE A 96 4.16 15.21 6.76
N SER A 97 4.39 13.97 6.32
CA SER A 97 4.31 13.60 4.90
C SER A 97 2.91 13.81 4.32
N VAL A 98 1.85 13.49 5.08
CA VAL A 98 0.46 13.72 4.66
C VAL A 98 0.17 15.22 4.58
N MET A 99 0.61 16.02 5.56
CA MET A 99 0.46 17.49 5.51
C MET A 99 1.13 18.10 4.28
N LEU A 100 2.35 17.66 3.96
CA LEU A 100 3.06 18.08 2.75
C LEU A 100 2.35 17.60 1.48
N ALA A 101 1.81 16.38 1.46
CA ALA A 101 1.08 15.86 0.30
C ALA A 101 -0.18 16.68 0.02
N VAL A 102 -1.02 16.96 1.02
CA VAL A 102 -2.27 17.71 0.79
C VAL A 102 -2.04 19.20 0.50
N THR A 103 -0.88 19.74 0.86
CA THR A 103 -0.55 21.17 0.65
C THR A 103 0.31 21.36 -0.60
N VAL A 104 1.53 20.82 -0.59
CA VAL A 104 2.55 21.05 -1.63
C VAL A 104 2.21 20.30 -2.91
N MET A 105 1.81 19.02 -2.84
CA MET A 105 1.49 18.28 -4.07
C MET A 105 0.25 18.84 -4.75
N VAL A 106 -0.79 19.21 -3.99
CA VAL A 106 -1.99 19.84 -4.54
C VAL A 106 -1.66 21.18 -5.19
N TYR A 107 -0.81 22.00 -4.56
CA TYR A 107 -0.33 23.25 -5.16
C TYR A 107 0.39 23.00 -6.50
N ILE A 108 1.30 22.03 -6.55
CA ILE A 108 2.04 21.69 -7.78
C ILE A 108 1.10 21.15 -8.86
N GLN A 109 0.14 20.29 -8.51
CA GLN A 109 -0.85 19.76 -9.44
C GLN A 109 -1.69 20.88 -10.07
N ASN A 110 -2.09 21.88 -9.27
CA ASN A 110 -2.87 23.01 -9.75
C ASN A 110 -2.03 24.00 -10.58
N ALA A 111 -0.78 24.27 -10.19
CA ALA A 111 0.07 25.27 -10.84
C ALA A 111 0.79 24.75 -12.10
N LYS A 112 1.30 23.50 -12.06
CA LYS A 112 2.13 22.89 -13.12
C LYS A 112 1.42 21.73 -13.86
N GLY A 113 0.21 21.37 -13.44
CA GLY A 113 -0.60 20.34 -14.06
C GLY A 113 -0.28 18.91 -13.61
N TRP A 114 -1.15 18.00 -14.03
CA TRP A 114 -1.15 16.58 -13.63
C TRP A 114 0.08 15.79 -14.07
N VAL A 115 0.72 16.16 -15.18
CA VAL A 115 1.95 15.49 -15.66
C VAL A 115 3.07 15.65 -14.65
N VAL A 116 3.31 16.87 -14.16
CA VAL A 116 4.35 17.12 -13.15
C VAL A 116 3.91 16.57 -11.80
N GLY A 117 2.64 16.75 -11.45
CA GLY A 117 2.08 16.27 -10.18
C GLY A 117 2.20 14.76 -9.97
N PHE A 118 1.96 13.95 -11.00
CA PHE A 118 2.13 12.49 -10.91
C PHE A 118 3.57 12.02 -11.18
N GLY A 119 4.40 12.84 -11.83
CA GLY A 119 5.80 12.51 -12.09
C GLY A 119 6.65 12.48 -10.81
N ILE A 120 6.42 13.41 -9.87
CA ILE A 120 7.20 13.47 -8.62
C ILE A 120 7.05 12.17 -7.80
N PRO A 121 5.84 11.65 -7.51
CA PRO A 121 5.67 10.36 -6.85
C PRO A 121 6.34 9.19 -7.59
N VAL A 122 6.34 9.17 -8.93
CA VAL A 122 6.99 8.11 -9.72
C VAL A 122 8.50 8.12 -9.47
N VAL A 123 9.14 9.30 -9.54
CA VAL A 123 10.58 9.43 -9.31
C VAL A 123 10.95 9.05 -7.87
N LEU A 124 10.17 9.52 -6.88
CA LEU A 124 10.39 9.16 -5.47
C LEU A 124 10.23 7.66 -5.20
N MET A 125 9.24 7.01 -5.81
CA MET A 125 9.07 5.55 -5.70
C MET A 125 10.23 4.78 -6.33
N LEU A 126 10.69 5.19 -7.52
CA LEU A 126 11.84 4.57 -8.17
C LEU A 126 13.12 4.73 -7.34
N PHE A 127 13.34 5.94 -6.80
CA PHE A 127 14.47 6.22 -5.93
C PHE A 127 14.42 5.37 -4.65
N SER A 128 13.27 5.34 -3.97
CA SER A 128 13.05 4.51 -2.78
C SER A 128 13.26 3.02 -3.06
N SER A 129 12.72 2.51 -4.17
CA SER A 129 12.90 1.11 -4.57
C SER A 129 14.36 0.78 -4.86
N THR A 130 15.09 1.68 -5.52
CA THR A 130 16.52 1.50 -5.79
C THR A 130 17.32 1.45 -4.49
N MET A 131 17.07 2.38 -3.56
CA MET A 131 17.72 2.37 -2.25
C MET A 131 17.41 1.10 -1.44
N PHE A 132 16.16 0.61 -1.51
CA PHE A 132 15.78 -0.64 -0.85
C PHE A 132 16.55 -1.84 -1.40
N PHE A 133 16.71 -1.95 -2.72
CA PHE A 133 17.50 -3.02 -3.32
C PHE A 133 19.00 -2.90 -3.01
N LEU A 134 19.55 -1.69 -3.05
CA LEU A 134 20.94 -1.44 -2.66
C LEU A 134 21.21 -1.74 -1.18
N GLY A 135 20.23 -1.54 -0.31
CA GLY A 135 20.28 -1.89 1.11
C GLY A 135 20.04 -3.37 1.42
N SER A 136 19.59 -4.17 0.43
CA SER A 136 19.32 -5.61 0.60
C SER A 136 20.40 -6.43 1.31
N PRO A 137 21.72 -6.25 1.06
CA PRO A 137 22.75 -6.99 1.78
C PRO A 137 22.87 -6.64 3.26
N LEU A 138 22.36 -5.48 3.69
CA LEU A 138 22.40 -5.03 5.09
C LEU A 138 21.19 -5.54 5.91
N TYR A 139 20.17 -6.05 5.23
CA TYR A 139 18.93 -6.47 5.88
C TYR A 139 19.02 -7.87 6.48
N ILE A 140 18.46 -8.01 7.68
CA ILE A 140 18.29 -9.29 8.34
C ILE A 140 17.11 -10.02 7.69
N LYS A 141 17.39 -11.17 7.07
CA LYS A 141 16.38 -12.00 6.39
C LYS A 141 15.78 -12.99 7.38
N MET A 142 14.51 -12.80 7.73
CA MET A 142 13.79 -13.73 8.58
C MET A 142 13.41 -15.01 7.83
N LYS A 143 13.47 -16.15 8.53
CA LYS A 143 12.95 -17.43 8.01
C LYS A 143 11.43 -17.33 7.88
N ALA A 144 10.87 -17.82 6.78
CA ALA A 144 9.43 -17.79 6.55
C ALA A 144 8.69 -18.48 7.70
N LYS A 145 7.84 -17.72 8.41
CA LYS A 145 6.82 -18.29 9.30
C LYS A 145 5.68 -18.86 8.46
N SER A 146 5.03 -19.92 8.97
CA SER A 146 3.84 -20.52 8.35
C SER A 146 2.79 -19.45 8.04
N SER A 147 2.22 -19.50 6.83
CA SER A 147 1.28 -18.49 6.33
C SER A 147 0.02 -18.41 7.21
N LEU A 148 -0.30 -17.20 7.68
CA LEU A 148 -1.53 -16.91 8.42
C LEU A 148 -2.78 -17.26 7.61
N LEU A 149 -2.72 -17.14 6.28
CA LEU A 149 -3.82 -17.52 5.40
C LEU A 149 -4.08 -19.02 5.40
N THR A 150 -3.04 -19.84 5.55
CA THR A 150 -3.21 -21.29 5.74
C THR A 150 -3.91 -21.58 7.05
N GLY A 151 -3.61 -20.84 8.11
CA GLY A 151 -4.33 -20.92 9.39
C GLY A 151 -5.82 -20.55 9.25
N PHE A 152 -6.13 -19.44 8.57
CA PHE A 152 -7.53 -19.07 8.29
C PHE A 152 -8.25 -20.11 7.42
N ALA A 153 -7.61 -20.62 6.38
CA ALA A 153 -8.17 -21.69 5.55
C ALA A 153 -8.42 -22.96 6.36
N GLN A 154 -7.51 -23.34 7.26
CA GLN A 154 -7.69 -24.47 8.17
C GLN A 154 -8.86 -24.27 9.12
N VAL A 155 -9.04 -23.07 9.68
CA VAL A 155 -10.19 -22.75 10.54
C VAL A 155 -11.51 -22.80 9.77
N ILE A 156 -11.56 -22.25 8.55
CA ILE A 156 -12.76 -22.31 7.70
C ILE A 156 -13.11 -23.76 7.34
N VAL A 157 -12.11 -24.56 6.98
CA VAL A 157 -12.30 -26.00 6.68
C VAL A 157 -12.75 -26.75 7.93
N ALA A 158 -12.15 -26.49 9.09
CA ALA A 158 -12.53 -27.11 10.36
C ALA A 158 -13.98 -26.78 10.75
N ILE A 159 -14.42 -25.53 10.60
CA ILE A 159 -15.80 -25.12 10.88
C ILE A 159 -16.78 -25.83 9.93
N ASN A 160 -16.47 -25.90 8.63
CA ASN A 160 -17.35 -26.57 7.67
C ASN A 160 -17.41 -28.08 7.93
N LEU A 161 -16.29 -28.69 8.30
CA LEU A 161 -16.23 -30.10 8.67
C LEU A 161 -17.06 -30.35 9.94
N GLU A 162 -16.87 -29.56 11.00
CA GLU A 162 -17.63 -29.65 12.26
C GLU A 162 -19.13 -29.45 12.07
N LYS A 163 -19.51 -28.50 11.21
CA LYS A 163 -20.92 -28.27 10.84
C LYS A 163 -21.52 -29.47 10.11
N GLN A 164 -20.73 -30.16 9.30
CA GLN A 164 -21.17 -31.36 8.59
C GLN A 164 -21.28 -32.57 9.53
N THR A 165 -20.36 -32.73 10.49
CA THR A 165 -20.42 -33.81 11.50
C THR A 165 -21.59 -33.62 12.48
N SER A 166 -21.89 -32.39 12.88
CA SER A 166 -23.02 -32.07 13.77
C SER A 166 -24.38 -32.28 13.10
N ILE A 167 -24.52 -31.95 11.81
CA ILE A 167 -25.74 -32.24 11.03
C ILE A 167 -25.97 -33.76 10.89
N LEU A 168 -24.90 -34.53 10.62
CA LEU A 168 -24.99 -36.00 10.53
C LEU A 168 -25.27 -36.65 11.89
N ALA A 169 -24.74 -36.10 12.99
CA ALA A 169 -25.04 -36.56 14.35
C ALA A 169 -26.49 -36.30 14.75
N SER A 170 -27.05 -35.12 14.44
CA SER A 170 -28.47 -34.81 14.67
C SER A 170 -29.42 -35.65 13.81
N ALA A 171 -29.01 -36.03 12.58
CA ALA A 171 -29.79 -36.94 11.73
C ALA A 171 -29.80 -38.39 12.22
N THR A 172 -28.78 -38.82 12.99
CA THR A 172 -28.68 -40.20 13.52
C THR A 172 -29.43 -40.38 14.84
N ILE A 173 -29.64 -39.29 15.62
CA ILE A 173 -30.36 -39.33 16.91
C ILE A 173 -31.89 -39.18 16.72
N GLY A 174 -32.35 -38.79 15.53
CA GLY A 174 -33.77 -38.61 15.19
C GLY A 174 -34.46 -39.81 14.54
N ILE A 175 -33.82 -40.99 14.50
CA ILE A 175 -34.37 -42.25 13.99
C ILE A 175 -34.56 -43.23 15.15
#